data_AF-A0A938W717-F1
#
_entry.id   AF-A0A938W717-F1
#
_cell.length_a   1.000
_cell.length_b   1.000
_cell.length_c   1.000
_cell.angle_alpha   90.00
_cell.angle_beta   90.00
_cell.angle_gamma   90.00
#
_symmetry.space_group_name_H-M   'P 1'
#
loop_
_entity.id
_entity.type
_entity.pdbx_description
1 polymer ?
#
loop_
_entity_poly.entity_id
_entity_poly.type
_entity_poly.pdbx_seq_one_letter_code
_entity_poly.pdbx_strand_id
1 'polypeptide(L)' 'MRYHDPCVPTIRHNGFVMAGETDLDAALAAADCAVVVTDHSWYDWAAIRRQVGLIVDTRHAAI' A
#
# COMPACT_ATOMS: atom_id res chain seq x y z
N MET A 1 5.89 6.83 -6.97
CA MET A 1 4.72 5.99 -6.66
C MET A 1 5.24 4.59 -6.37
N ARG A 2 4.93 4.07 -5.19
CA ARG A 2 5.32 2.71 -4.74
C ARG A 2 4.06 1.87 -4.62
N TYR A 3 4.17 0.56 -4.79
CA TYR A 3 3.05 -0.37 -4.75
C TYR A 3 3.40 -1.56 -3.89
N HIS A 4 2.43 -2.10 -3.15
CA HIS A 4 2.60 -3.32 -2.39
C HIS A 4 1.29 -4.11 -2.39
N ASP A 5 1.37 -5.36 -2.81
CA ASP A 5 0.30 -6.35 -2.72
C ASP A 5 0.95 -7.75 -2.67
N PRO A 6 0.79 -8.50 -1.56
CA PRO A 6 1.39 -9.83 -1.42
C PRO A 6 0.91 -10.84 -2.47
N CYS A 7 -0.31 -10.67 -2.99
CA CYS A 7 -0.90 -11.59 -3.95
C CYS A 7 -0.55 -11.22 -5.40
N VAL A 8 -0.17 -9.97 -5.64
CA VAL A 8 0.12 -9.44 -6.98
C VAL A 8 1.46 -8.69 -6.94
N PRO A 9 2.60 -9.39 -7.01
CA PRO A 9 3.92 -8.77 -6.85
C PRO A 9 4.34 -7.88 -8.02
N THR A 10 3.63 -7.89 -9.14
CA THR A 10 3.90 -7.00 -10.29
C THR A 10 2.61 -6.66 -11.01
N ILE A 11 2.35 -5.37 -11.19
CA ILE A 11 1.26 -4.89 -12.04
C ILE A 11 1.80 -4.66 -13.44
N ARG A 12 1.08 -5.16 -14.45
CA ARG A 12 1.28 -4.82 -15.86
C ARG A 12 -0.04 -4.32 -16.44
N HIS A 13 -0.11 -3.03 -16.76
CA HIS A 13 -1.35 -2.43 -17.29
C HIS A 13 -1.04 -1.27 -18.23
N ASN A 14 -1.67 -1.23 -19.41
CA ASN A 14 -1.50 -0.18 -20.43
C ASN A 14 -0.03 0.16 -20.76
N GLY A 15 0.84 -0.85 -20.84
CA GLY A 15 2.27 -0.66 -21.10
C GLY A 15 3.10 -0.22 -19.87
N PHE A 16 2.46 0.06 -18.74
CA PHE A 16 3.13 0.32 -17.47
C PHE A 16 3.42 -0.97 -16.73
N VAL A 17 4.60 -1.03 -16.13
CA VAL A 17 5.01 -2.12 -15.24
C VAL A 17 5.45 -1.52 -13.92
N MET A 18 4.88 -1.99 -12.82
CA MET A 18 5.27 -1.62 -11.47
C MET A 18 5.58 -2.87 -10.68
N ALA A 19 6.82 -3.00 -10.23
CA ALA A 19 7.21 -4.03 -9.28
C ALA A 19 6.70 -3.62 -7.89
N GLY A 20 6.15 -4.59 -7.16
CA GLY A 20 5.79 -4.41 -5.77
C GLY A 20 7.04 -4.25 -4.89
N GLU A 21 6.94 -3.40 -3.88
CA GLU A 21 7.91 -3.30 -2.82
C GLU A 21 7.92 -4.60 -2.02
N THR A 22 9.10 -5.06 -1.62
CA THR A 22 9.25 -6.22 -0.73
C THR A 22 9.37 -5.82 0.72
N ASP A 23 9.72 -4.55 0.98
CA ASP A 23 9.82 -3.95 2.31
C ASP A 23 8.74 -2.86 2.45
N LEU A 24 7.60 -3.27 3.01
CA LEU A 24 6.45 -2.38 3.19
C LEU A 24 6.75 -1.26 4.20
N ASP A 25 7.47 -1.57 5.29
CA ASP A 25 7.75 -0.60 6.35
C ASP A 25 8.63 0.53 5.83
N ALA A 26 9.68 0.20 5.06
CA ALA A 26 10.52 1.22 4.42
C ALA A 26 9.74 2.05 3.39
N ALA A 27 8.82 1.42 2.64
CA ALA A 27 7.98 2.11 1.67
C ALA A 27 7.00 3.10 2.34
N LEU A 28 6.39 2.70 3.47
CA LEU A 28 5.46 3.52 4.24
C LEU A 28 6.18 4.69 4.92
N ALA A 29 7.35 4.45 5.54
CA ALA A 29 8.14 5.48 6.18
C ALA A 29 8.63 6.58 5.21
N ALA A 30 8.84 6.22 3.94
CA ALA A 30 9.25 7.15 2.89
C ALA A 30 8.07 7.84 2.18
N ALA A 31 6.82 7.49 2.49
CA ALA A 31 5.64 8.01 1.80
C ALA A 31 5.00 9.18 2.56
N ASP A 32 4.64 10.23 1.83
CA ASP A 32 3.83 11.32 2.39
C ASP A 32 2.38 10.90 2.63
N CYS A 33 1.87 9.96 1.81
CA CYS A 33 0.54 9.37 1.97
C CYS A 33 0.47 7.94 1.43
N ALA A 34 -0.47 7.16 1.97
CA ALA A 34 -0.83 5.84 1.45
C ALA A 34 -2.26 5.83 0.92
N VAL A 35 -2.50 5.09 -0.17
CA VAL A 35 -3.84 4.89 -0.74
C VAL A 35 -4.21 3.43 -0.64
N VAL A 36 -5.33 3.14 0.03
CA VAL A 36 -5.84 1.77 0.13
C VAL A 36 -6.75 1.50 -1.04
N VAL A 37 -6.23 0.71 -1.98
CA VAL A 37 -6.93 0.30 -3.20
C VAL A 37 -7.54 -1.11 -3.10
N THR A 38 -7.08 -1.92 -2.15
CA THR A 38 -7.61 -3.24 -1.82
C THR A 38 -7.51 -3.45 -0.32
N ASP A 39 -8.61 -3.88 0.31
CA ASP A 39 -8.64 -4.21 1.74
C ASP A 39 -8.21 -5.67 1.94
N HIS A 40 -6.91 -5.88 2.12
CA HIS A 40 -6.36 -7.20 2.43
C HIS A 40 -6.27 -7.39 3.94
N SER A 41 -6.83 -8.50 4.44
CA SER A 41 -6.75 -8.88 5.85
C SER A 41 -5.33 -9.22 6.33
N TRP A 42 -4.35 -9.27 5.43
CA TRP A 42 -2.93 -9.43 5.78
C TRP A 42 -2.34 -8.18 6.43
N TYR A 43 -2.95 -7.02 6.24
CA TYR A 43 -2.43 -5.77 6.76
C TYR A 43 -2.95 -5.49 8.16
N ASP A 44 -2.05 -5.09 9.06
CA ASP A 44 -2.40 -4.41 10.29
C ASP A 44 -2.60 -2.92 9.99
N TRP A 45 -3.84 -2.54 9.68
CA TRP A 45 -4.19 -1.16 9.35
C TRP A 45 -3.87 -0.17 10.47
N ALA A 46 -3.99 -0.60 11.73
CA ALA A 46 -3.64 0.24 12.87
C ALA A 46 -2.13 0.50 12.94
N ALA A 47 -1.30 -0.48 12.58
CA ALA A 47 0.15 -0.29 12.45
C ALA A 47 0.52 0.64 11.29
N ILE A 48 -0.08 0.42 10.12
CA ILE A 48 0.17 1.24 8.92
C ILE A 48 -0.17 2.70 9.19
N ARG A 49 -1.31 2.97 9.85
CA ARG A 49 -1.73 4.33 10.24
C ARG A 49 -0.72 5.06 11.14
N ARG A 50 0.06 4.33 11.93
CA ARG A 50 1.10 4.94 12.78
C ARG A 50 2.36 5.32 12.00
N GLN A 51 2.57 4.73 10.83
CA GLN A 51 3.80 4.92 10.04
C GLN A 51 3.67 6.01 8.96
N VAL A 52 2.46 6.24 8.43
CA VAL A 52 2.22 7.21 7.36
C VAL A 52 1.30 8.35 7.84
N GLY A 53 1.66 9.59 7.51
CA GLY A 53 0.97 10.78 8.03
C GLY A 53 -0.44 10.99 7.47
N LEU A 54 -0.75 10.42 6.30
CA LEU A 54 -2.05 10.53 5.64
C LEU A 54 -2.42 9.22 4.95
N ILE A 55 -3.66 8.78 5.15
CA ILE A 55 -4.22 7.62 4.45
C ILE A 55 -5.48 8.04 3.70
N VAL A 56 -5.53 7.70 2.42
CA VAL A 56 -6.73 7.78 1.58
C VAL A 56 -7.33 6.38 1.48
N ASP A 57 -8.40 6.16 2.24
CA ASP A 57 -9.09 4.89 2.28
C ASP A 57 -10.27 4.88 1.29
N THR A 58 -10.13 4.14 0.19
CA THR A 58 -11.20 3.98 -0.81
C THR A 58 -12.07 2.74 -0.58
N ARG A 59 -11.74 1.93 0.44
CA ARG A 59 -12.34 0.62 0.72
C ARG A 59 -13.06 0.55 2.04
N HIS A 60 -12.95 1.58 2.87
CA HIS A 60 -13.48 1.59 4.23
C HIS A 60 -12.90 0.45 5.06
N ALA A 61 -11.58 0.24 4.96
CA ALA A 61 -10.83 -0.83 5.64
C ALA A 61 -10.68 -0.62 7.17
N ALA A 62 -11.54 0.22 7.77
CA ALA A 62 -11.55 0.57 9.19
C ALA A 62 -10.17 1.04 9.73
N ILE A 63 -9.51 1.91 8.96
CA ILE A 63 -8.17 2.45 9.24
C ILE A 63 -8.22 3.62 10.22
#